data_AF-A0A2Z2MC82-F1
#
_entry.id   AF-A0A2Z2MC82-F1
#
_cell.length_a   1.000
_cell.length_b   1.000
_cell.length_c   1.000
_cell.angle_alpha   90.00
_cell.angle_beta   90.00
_cell.angle_gamma   90.00
#
_symmetry.space_group_name_H-M   'P 1'
#
loop_
_entity.id
_entity.type
_entity.pdbx_description
1 polymer ?
#
loop_
_entity_poly.entity_id
_entity_poly.type
_entity_poly.pdbx_seq_one_letter_code
_entity_poly.pdbx_strand_id
1 'polypeptide(L)'
;MIRTVISLRCFAKSTRKLGNTDVEIVEVSIENEKFIAMFQSSPLKNNLYKWSLIITSPNNTRTLKGMDDEKGINLAIKSSIEAMIKGIKG
;
A
#
# COMPACT_ATOMS: atom_id res chain seq x y z
N MET A 1 -9.88 -1.11 1.08
CA MET A 1 -9.20 0.17 1.36
C MET A 1 -8.28 0.60 0.20
N ILE A 2 -7.39 -0.27 -0.30
CA ILE A 2 -6.34 0.11 -1.26
C ILE A 2 -6.83 0.51 -2.67
N ARG A 3 -7.94 -0.06 -3.14
CA ARG A 3 -8.47 0.17 -4.50
C ARG A 3 -8.80 1.63 -4.81
N THR A 4 -9.20 2.42 -3.81
CA THR A 4 -9.66 3.80 -4.02
C THR A 4 -8.49 4.78 -4.17
N VAL A 5 -7.32 4.40 -3.66
CA VAL A 5 -6.15 5.29 -3.57
C VAL A 5 -5.20 5.12 -4.76
N ILE A 6 -5.21 3.92 -5.34
CA ILE A 6 -4.27 3.52 -6.38
C ILE A 6 -4.96 3.66 -7.74
N SER A 7 -4.78 4.79 -8.43
CA SER A 7 -5.13 4.95 -9.87
C SER A 7 -4.08 4.26 -10.74
N LEU A 8 -3.81 3.00 -10.44
CA LEU A 8 -2.87 2.16 -11.17
C LEU A 8 -3.66 0.92 -11.61
N ARG A 9 -3.33 0.37 -12.78
CA ARG A 9 -3.96 -0.86 -13.24
C ARG A 9 -3.58 -1.96 -12.24
N CYS A 10 -4.52 -2.29 -11.35
CA CYS A 10 -4.42 -3.46 -10.48
C CYS A 10 -4.65 -4.68 -11.34
N PHE A 11 -3.65 -5.54 -11.47
CA PHE A 11 -3.76 -6.78 -12.25
C PHE A 11 -4.25 -7.94 -11.40
N ALA A 12 -3.84 -7.98 -10.12
CA ALA A 12 -4.24 -9.03 -9.20
C ALA A 12 -4.37 -8.48 -7.77
N LYS A 13 -5.41 -8.94 -7.05
CA LYS A 13 -5.57 -8.73 -5.61
C LYS A 13 -5.63 -10.09 -4.95
N SER A 14 -4.78 -10.34 -3.97
CA SER A 14 -4.92 -11.49 -3.08
C SER A 14 -4.91 -11.01 -1.64
N THR A 15 -5.90 -11.46 -0.87
CA THR A 15 -5.92 -11.25 0.58
C THR A 15 -5.46 -12.55 1.21
N ARG A 16 -4.43 -12.49 2.06
CA ARG A 16 -3.93 -13.66 2.81
C ARG A 16 -3.86 -13.32 4.28
N LYS A 17 -4.07 -14.33 5.13
CA LYS A 17 -3.80 -14.22 6.56
C LYS A 17 -2.34 -14.58 6.82
N LEU A 18 -1.61 -13.68 7.46
CA LEU A 18 -0.29 -13.94 8.02
C LEU A 18 -0.44 -14.02 9.54
N GLY A 19 -0.52 -15.23 10.07
CA GLY A 19 -0.95 -15.45 11.46
C GLY A 19 -2.39 -14.96 11.67
N ASN A 20 -2.57 -13.99 12.59
CA ASN A 20 -3.87 -13.38 12.89
C ASN A 20 -4.13 -12.06 12.13
N THR A 21 -3.26 -11.66 11.20
CA THR A 21 -3.36 -10.38 10.50
C THR A 21 -3.76 -10.58 9.04
N ASP A 22 -4.77 -9.82 8.58
CA ASP A 22 -5.13 -9.75 7.18
C ASP A 22 -4.12 -8.89 6.41
N VAL A 23 -3.53 -9.48 5.37
CA VAL A 23 -2.59 -8.83 4.47
C VAL A 23 -3.25 -8.74 3.09
N GLU A 24 -3.38 -7.52 2.58
CA GLU A 24 -3.80 -7.26 1.20
C GLU A 24 -2.56 -7.11 0.32
N ILE A 25 -2.38 -8.02 -0.62
CA ILE A 25 -1.34 -7.96 -1.65
C ILE A 25 -1.98 -7.51 -2.95
N VAL A 26 -1.41 -6.48 -3.55
CA VAL A 26 -1.86 -5.90 -4.81
C VAL A 26 -0.68 -5.85 -5.77
N GLU A 27 -0.84 -6.48 -6.93
CA GLU A 27 0.10 -6.33 -8.04
C GLU A 27 -0.32 -5.15 -8.90
N VAL A 28 0.64 -4.26 -9.13
CA VAL A 28 0.39 -2.96 -9.71
C VAL A 28 1.36 -2.73 -10.86
N SER A 29 0.87 -2.26 -12.00
CA SER A 29 1.77 -1.81 -13.08
C SER A 29 1.60 -0.33 -13.39
N ILE A 30 2.73 0.33 -13.64
CA ILE A 30 2.82 1.71 -14.12
C ILE A 30 3.84 1.70 -15.24
N GLU A 31 3.49 2.23 -16.41
CA GLU A 31 4.47 2.51 -17.49
C GLU A 31 5.42 1.32 -17.78
N ASN A 32 4.86 0.10 -17.84
CA ASN A 32 5.55 -1.20 -18.00
C ASN A 32 6.39 -1.70 -16.82
N GLU A 33 6.54 -0.94 -15.74
CA GLU A 33 7.12 -1.42 -14.50
C GLU A 33 6.07 -2.12 -13.63
N LYS A 34 6.45 -3.27 -13.05
CA LYS A 34 5.62 -4.05 -12.14
C LYS A 34 6.10 -3.84 -10.71
N PHE A 35 5.15 -3.58 -9.84
CA PHE A 35 5.35 -3.39 -8.41
C PHE A 35 4.42 -4.32 -7.64
N ILE A 36 4.90 -4.81 -6.51
CA ILE A 36 4.09 -5.53 -5.53
C ILE A 36 3.89 -4.58 -4.36
N ALA A 37 2.62 -4.32 -4.03
CA ALA A 37 2.22 -3.57 -2.86
C ALA A 37 1.60 -4.54 -1.84
N MET A 38 2.16 -4.61 -0.65
CA MET A 38 1.64 -5.40 0.47
C MET A 38 1.22 -4.46 1.58
N PHE A 39 -0.06 -4.49 1.92
CA PHE A 39 -0.63 -3.69 2.99
C PHE A 39 -1.12 -4.60 4.11
N GLN A 40 -0.83 -4.21 5.33
CA GLN A 40 -1.38 -4.83 6.52
C GLN A 40 -1.84 -3.75 7.47
N SER A 41 -2.95 -4.02 8.15
CA SER A 41 -3.49 -3.14 9.18
C SER A 41 -4.04 -3.97 10.33
N SER A 42 -3.81 -3.49 11.54
CA SER A 42 -4.39 -4.06 12.76
C SER A 42 -5.16 -2.96 13.50
N PRO A 43 -6.43 -3.21 13.86
CA PRO A 43 -7.20 -2.23 14.63
C PRO A 43 -6.58 -2.04 16.02
N LEU A 44 -6.62 -0.80 16.49
CA LEU A 44 -6.29 -0.39 17.85
C LEU A 44 -7.56 0.21 18.51
N LYS A 45 -7.40 0.74 19.73
CA LYS A 45 -8.46 1.48 20.40
C LYS A 45 -8.75 2.79 19.66
N ASN A 46 -9.97 3.32 19.83
CA ASN A 46 -10.38 4.64 19.34
C ASN A 46 -10.35 4.81 17.80
N ASN A 47 -10.73 3.77 17.04
CA ASN A 47 -10.75 3.78 15.56
C ASN A 47 -9.39 4.06 14.91
N LEU A 48 -8.30 3.88 15.64
CA LEU A 48 -6.95 3.94 15.09
C LEU A 48 -6.55 2.57 14.56
N TYR A 49 -5.70 2.56 13.55
CA TYR A 49 -5.13 1.35 12.99
C TYR A 49 -3.62 1.48 12.98
N LYS A 50 -2.93 0.45 13.46
CA LYS A 50 -1.51 0.28 13.15
C LYS A 50 -1.43 -0.29 11.76
N TRP A 51 -0.74 0.38 10.85
CA TRP A 51 -0.68 -0.06 9.45
C TRP A 51 0.75 -0.04 8.93
N SER A 52 1.00 -0.85 7.91
CA SER A 52 2.20 -0.75 7.11
C SER A 52 1.95 -1.14 5.67
N LEU A 53 2.64 -0.46 4.76
CA LEU A 53 2.62 -0.67 3.33
C LEU A 53 4.05 -0.90 2.86
N ILE A 54 4.30 -2.06 2.26
CA ILE A 54 5.54 -2.39 1.58
C ILE A 54 5.27 -2.29 0.09
N ILE A 55 6.05 -1.49 -0.62
CA ILE A 55 6.01 -1.41 -2.07
C ILE A 55 7.38 -1.80 -2.58
N THR A 56 7.42 -2.84 -3.41
CA THR A 56 8.66 -3.43 -3.92
C THR A 56 8.59 -3.60 -5.43
N SER A 57 9.69 -3.31 -6.09
CA SER A 57 10.02 -3.63 -7.48
C SER A 57 11.39 -4.31 -7.51
N PRO A 58 11.81 -4.90 -8.65
CA PRO A 58 13.13 -5.54 -8.76
C PRO A 58 14.30 -4.65 -8.31
N ASN A 59 14.18 -3.32 -8.43
CA ASN A 59 15.25 -2.37 -8.18
C ASN A 59 15.02 -1.44 -6.98
N ASN A 60 13.84 -1.47 -6.36
CA ASN A 60 13.50 -0.52 -5.29
C ASN A 60 12.48 -1.12 -4.32
N THR A 61 12.76 -1.04 -3.02
CA THR A 61 11.80 -1.41 -1.97
C THR A 61 11.63 -0.26 -1.00
N ARG A 62 10.38 0.13 -0.74
CA ARG A 62 10.01 1.13 0.24
C ARG A 62 9.01 0.56 1.22
N THR A 63 9.19 0.93 2.49
CA THR A 63 8.31 0.54 3.58
C THR A 63 7.78 1.78 4.27
N LEU A 64 6.46 1.87 4.35
CA LEU A 64 5.72 2.90 5.06
C LEU A 64 5.01 2.23 6.23
N LYS A 65 4.95 2.92 7.36
CA LYS A 65 4.23 2.46 8.54
C LYS A 65 3.69 3.66 9.29
N GLY A 66 2.54 3.50 9.91
CA GLY A 66 1.88 4.58 10.63
C GLY A 66 0.86 4.07 11.63
N MET A 67 0.25 5.03 12.31
CA MET A 67 -0.83 4.82 13.24
C MET A 67 -1.83 5.94 13.04
N ASP A 68 -2.87 5.66 12.27
CA ASP A 68 -3.82 6.66 11.79
C ASP A 68 -5.23 6.07 11.80
N ASP A 69 -6.23 6.93 11.72
CA ASP A 69 -7.59 6.49 11.38
C ASP A 69 -7.66 6.09 9.89
N GLU A 70 -8.75 5.47 9.47
CA GLU A 70 -8.90 5.02 8.08
C GLU A 70 -8.70 6.15 7.05
N LYS A 71 -9.08 7.39 7.38
CA LYS A 71 -8.91 8.55 6.50
C LYS A 71 -7.44 8.93 6.36
N GLY A 72 -6.71 8.98 7.48
CA GLY A 72 -5.28 9.27 7.52
C GLY A 72 -4.47 8.20 6.79
N ILE A 73 -4.82 6.92 6.95
CA ILE A 73 -4.22 5.82 6.18
C ILE A 73 -4.37 6.06 4.68
N ASN A 74 -5.59 6.33 4.21
CA ASN A 74 -5.85 6.56 2.79
C ASN A 74 -5.06 7.76 2.25
N LEU A 75 -4.96 8.85 3.01
CA LEU A 75 -4.18 10.03 2.63
C LEU A 75 -2.68 9.73 2.55
N ALA A 76 -2.14 9.06 3.56
CA ALA A 76 -0.72 8.72 3.65
C ALA A 76 -0.30 7.76 2.52
N ILE A 77 -1.11 6.75 2.23
CA ILE A 77 -0.88 5.82 1.11
C ILE A 77 -0.91 6.60 -0.21
N LYS A 78 -1.91 7.48 -0.41
CA LYS A 78 -2.06 8.26 -1.64
C LYS A 78 -0.84 9.12 -1.91
N SER A 79 -0.47 9.94 -0.93
CA SER A 79 0.67 10.86 -1.04
C SER A 79 1.98 10.10 -1.28
N SER A 80 2.16 8.95 -0.64
CA SER A 80 3.40 8.18 -0.79
C SER A 80 3.51 7.52 -2.17
N ILE A 81 2.40 6.99 -2.69
CA ILE A 81 2.35 6.41 -4.04
C ILE A 81 2.57 7.51 -5.09
N GLU A 82 1.90 8.65 -4.98
CA GLU A 82 2.13 9.79 -5.89
C GLU A 82 3.59 10.25 -5.87
N ALA A 83 4.24 10.30 -4.69
CA ALA A 83 5.66 10.63 -4.58
C ALA A 83 6.57 9.58 -5.24
N MET A 84 6.22 8.29 -5.13
CA MET A 84 6.94 7.22 -5.83
C MET A 84 6.82 7.35 -7.35
N ILE A 85 5.61 7.59 -7.87
CA ILE A 85 5.37 7.76 -9.31
C ILE A 85 6.15 8.95 -9.84
N LYS A 86 6.11 10.09 -9.14
CA LYS A 86 6.88 11.29 -9.52
C LYS A 86 8.39 11.04 -9.53
N GLY A 87 8.89 10.22 -8.60
CA GLY A 87 10.30 9.85 -8.54
C GLY A 87 10.76 8.89 -9.65
N ILE A 88 9.84 8.15 -10.28
CA ILE A 88 10.15 7.26 -11.42
C ILE A 88 10.23 8.05 -12.75
N LYS A 89 9.52 9.18 -12.86
CA LYS A 89 9.55 10.05 -14.04
C LYS A 89 10.75 11.01 -14.10
N GLY A 90 11.68 10.89 -13.15
CA GLY A 90 12.87 11.73 -13.04
C GLY A 90 14.05 11.20 -13.83
#